data_AF-A0A7N2MVF7-F1
#
_entry.id   AF-A0A7N2MVF7-F1
#
_cell.length_a   1.000
_cell.length_b   1.000
_cell.length_c   1.000
_cell.angle_alpha   90.00
_cell.angle_beta   90.00
_cell.angle_gamma   90.00
#
_symmetry.space_group_name_H-M   'P 1'
#
loop_
_entity.id
_entity.type
_entity.pdbx_description
1 polymer ?
#
loop_
_entity_poly.entity_id
_entity_poly.type
_entity_poly.pdbx_seq_one_letter_code
_entity_poly.pdbx_strand_id
1 'polypeptide(L)'
;MEAPSPDGAVFADSGEAGVGIVIQNENGEVMAALSEKIALPSLVEILEMVAARRAAVFAVELGFQRVIFESDAAGVIKALSMRDLALALAGHLVKDFLSIAGSLRTFSLPY
;
A
#
# COMPACT_ATOMS: atom_id res chain seq x y z
N MET A 1 -14.14 3.55 25.71
CA MET A 1 -13.01 4.41 25.33
C MET A 1 -12.41 3.73 24.11
N GLU A 2 -12.92 4.04 22.93
CA GLU A 2 -12.49 3.41 21.67
C GLU A 2 -11.27 4.15 21.15
N ALA A 3 -10.18 3.42 20.96
CA ALA A 3 -9.00 3.92 20.27
C ALA A 3 -9.27 3.85 18.76
N PRO A 4 -8.89 4.87 17.97
CA PRO A 4 -9.00 4.81 16.52
C PRO A 4 -8.07 3.71 16.01
N SER A 5 -8.63 2.70 15.33
CA SER A 5 -7.86 1.68 14.65
C SER A 5 -7.36 2.23 13.31
N PRO A 6 -6.09 2.02 12.94
CA PRO A 6 -5.62 2.25 11.56
C PRO A 6 -6.45 1.40 10.59
N ASP A 7 -6.59 1.82 9.32
CA ASP A 7 -7.52 1.27 8.31
C ASP A 7 -7.31 -0.22 7.92
N GLY A 8 -6.51 -0.97 8.68
CA GLY A 8 -6.46 -2.42 8.67
C GLY A 8 -7.52 -3.04 9.58
N ALA A 9 -8.55 -3.66 8.99
CA ALA A 9 -9.43 -4.56 9.74
C ALA A 9 -8.63 -5.79 10.20
N VAL A 10 -8.25 -5.81 11.48
CA VAL A 10 -7.61 -6.97 12.11
C VAL A 10 -8.71 -7.95 12.50
N PHE A 11 -8.79 -9.09 11.80
CA PHE A 11 -9.66 -10.20 12.19
C PHE A 11 -8.90 -11.06 13.20
N ALA A 12 -8.89 -10.61 14.46
CA ALA A 12 -8.11 -11.21 15.54
C ALA A 12 -8.42 -12.70 15.79
N ASP A 13 -9.60 -13.19 15.37
CA ASP A 13 -10.03 -14.57 15.57
C ASP A 13 -9.47 -15.58 14.53
N SER A 14 -8.89 -15.12 13.41
CA SER A 14 -8.36 -16.01 12.35
C SER A 14 -6.87 -15.86 12.02
N GLY A 15 -6.17 -14.89 12.61
CA GLY A 15 -4.76 -14.62 12.28
C GLY A 15 -4.58 -14.03 10.87
N GLU A 16 -5.58 -13.31 10.38
CA GLU A 16 -5.62 -12.68 9.06
C GLU A 16 -5.81 -11.16 9.19
N ALA A 17 -5.26 -10.42 8.23
CA ALA A 17 -5.50 -9.00 8.05
C ALA A 17 -6.17 -8.74 6.69
N GLY A 18 -7.06 -7.74 6.65
CA GLY A 18 -7.61 -7.23 5.40
C GLY A 18 -6.74 -6.15 4.77
N VAL A 19 -6.57 -6.20 3.46
CA VAL A 19 -6.02 -5.12 2.64
C VAL A 19 -7.14 -4.61 1.73
N GLY A 20 -7.40 -3.30 1.79
CA GLY A 20 -8.32 -2.61 0.90
C GLY A 20 -7.56 -1.63 0.01
N ILE A 21 -7.81 -1.66 -1.29
CA ILE A 21 -7.23 -0.73 -2.26
C ILE A 21 -8.35 -0.15 -3.10
N VAL A 22 -8.31 1.17 -3.30
CA VAL A 22 -9.24 1.89 -4.15
C VAL A 22 -8.44 2.76 -5.11
N ILE A 23 -8.75 2.68 -6.40
CA ILE A 23 -8.20 3.57 -7.43
C ILE A 23 -9.31 4.52 -7.84
N GLN A 24 -9.06 5.82 -7.69
CA GLN A 24 -9.98 6.88 -8.10
C GLN A 24 -9.36 7.71 -9.22
N ASN A 25 -10.21 8.32 -10.04
CA ASN A 25 -9.75 9.35 -10.97
C ASN A 25 -9.60 10.71 -10.26
N GLU A 26 -9.18 11.73 -11.01
CA GLU A 26 -8.97 13.09 -10.49
C GLU A 26 -10.25 13.77 -9.96
N ASN A 27 -11.44 13.27 -10.31
CA ASN A 27 -12.73 13.74 -9.81
C ASN A 27 -13.16 12.99 -8.53
N GLY A 28 -12.35 12.06 -8.02
CA GLY A 28 -12.67 11.20 -6.88
C GLY A 28 -13.61 10.03 -7.23
N GLU A 29 -13.85 9.77 -8.52
CA GLU A 29 -14.71 8.66 -8.93
C GLU A 29 -13.93 7.34 -8.89
N VAL A 30 -14.50 6.33 -8.25
CA VAL A 30 -13.87 5.00 -8.13
C VAL A 30 -13.81 4.34 -9.52
N MET A 31 -12.59 4.07 -9.97
CA MET A 31 -12.28 3.36 -11.21
C MET A 31 -12.09 1.86 -10.99
N ALA A 32 -11.55 1.49 -9.83
CA ALA A 32 -11.37 0.10 -9.43
C ALA A 32 -11.24 -0.01 -7.90
N ALA A 33 -11.57 -1.18 -7.36
CA ALA A 33 -11.33 -1.52 -5.97
C ALA A 33 -10.90 -2.98 -5.84
N LEU A 34 -10.07 -3.26 -4.84
CA LEU A 34 -9.60 -4.59 -4.49
C LEU A 34 -9.72 -4.76 -2.98
N SER A 35 -10.19 -5.93 -2.55
CA SER A 35 -10.15 -6.34 -1.15
C SER A 35 -9.59 -7.75 -1.08
N GLU A 36 -8.53 -7.92 -0.31
CA GLU A 36 -7.82 -9.18 -0.15
C GLU A 36 -7.57 -9.47 1.33
N LYS A 37 -7.50 -10.76 1.66
CA LYS A 37 -7.05 -11.22 2.97
C LYS A 37 -5.61 -11.67 2.86
N ILE A 38 -4.80 -11.28 3.84
CA ILE A 38 -3.42 -11.74 3.96
C ILE A 38 -3.21 -12.35 5.35
N ALA A 39 -2.14 -13.13 5.50
CA ALA A 39 -1.68 -13.55 6.81
C ALA A 39 -1.34 -12.32 7.65
N LEU A 40 -1.79 -12.29 8.91
CA LEU A 40 -1.59 -11.17 9.81
C LEU A 40 -0.09 -10.86 9.95
N PRO A 41 0.37 -9.67 9.51
CA PRO A 41 1.77 -9.30 9.64
C PRO A 41 2.13 -9.06 11.11
N SER A 42 3.41 -9.21 11.43
CA SER A 42 3.92 -8.97 12.78
C SER A 42 3.92 -7.48 13.18
N LEU A 43 3.78 -6.58 12.21
CA LEU A 43 3.84 -5.13 12.41
C LEU A 43 2.92 -4.41 11.43
N VAL A 44 2.30 -3.31 11.88
CA VAL A 44 1.38 -2.50 11.06
C VAL A 44 2.12 -1.90 9.87
N GLU A 45 3.35 -1.41 10.02
CA GLU A 45 4.12 -0.90 8.87
C GLU A 45 4.36 -1.96 7.79
N ILE A 46 4.45 -3.25 8.16
CA ILE A 46 4.60 -4.33 7.18
C ILE A 46 3.27 -4.56 6.43
N LEU A 47 2.13 -4.51 7.13
CA LEU A 47 0.80 -4.58 6.51
C LEU A 47 0.64 -3.48 5.45
N GLU A 48 0.94 -2.24 5.83
CA GLU A 48 0.84 -1.08 4.97
C GLU A 48 1.81 -1.16 3.78
N MET A 49 3.02 -1.68 4.00
CA MET A 49 3.94 -1.93 2.90
C MET A 49 3.45 -3.00 1.92
N VAL A 50 2.83 -4.06 2.43
CA VAL A 50 2.20 -5.10 1.60
C VAL A 50 1.04 -4.51 0.80
N ALA A 51 0.21 -3.67 1.43
CA ALA A 51 -0.88 -2.96 0.79
C ALA A 51 -0.37 -2.05 -0.34
N ALA A 52 0.65 -1.23 -0.08
CA ALA A 52 1.27 -0.36 -1.08
C ALA A 52 1.85 -1.17 -2.27
N ARG A 53 2.56 -2.26 -1.99
CA ARG A 53 3.06 -3.18 -3.03
C ARG A 53 1.91 -3.74 -3.86
N ARG A 54 0.82 -4.18 -3.22
CA ARG A 54 -0.34 -4.74 -3.93
C ARG A 54 -1.06 -3.68 -4.75
N ALA A 55 -1.17 -2.45 -4.28
CA ALA A 55 -1.72 -1.33 -5.03
C ALA A 55 -0.92 -1.05 -6.30
N ALA A 56 0.42 -1.08 -6.22
CA ALA A 56 1.28 -0.91 -7.40
C ALA A 56 1.07 -2.01 -8.45
N VAL A 57 0.97 -3.28 -8.01
CA VAL A 57 0.65 -4.40 -8.90
C VAL A 57 -0.71 -4.19 -9.55
N PHE A 58 -1.73 -3.87 -8.75
CA PHE A 58 -3.10 -3.71 -9.23
C PHE A 58 -3.22 -2.57 -10.26
N ALA A 59 -2.53 -1.45 -10.03
CA ALA A 59 -2.51 -0.36 -11.00
C ALA A 59 -1.86 -0.75 -12.33
N VAL A 60 -0.77 -1.52 -12.30
CA VAL A 60 -0.11 -2.04 -13.50
C VAL A 60 -0.99 -3.08 -14.22
N GLU A 61 -1.62 -4.00 -13.48
CA GLU A 61 -2.54 -5.02 -14.02
C GLU A 61 -3.72 -4.40 -14.78
N LEU A 62 -4.23 -3.26 -14.29
CA LEU A 62 -5.32 -2.52 -14.91
C LEU A 62 -4.87 -1.54 -16.00
N GLY A 63 -3.57 -1.45 -16.28
CA GLY A 63 -3.03 -0.62 -17.36
C GLY A 63 -3.01 0.88 -17.05
N PHE A 64 -3.10 1.28 -15.77
CA PHE A 64 -2.90 2.68 -15.41
C PHE A 64 -1.46 3.10 -15.67
N GLN A 65 -1.27 4.31 -16.19
CA GLN A 65 0.07 4.83 -16.52
C GLN A 65 0.54 5.93 -15.58
N ARG A 66 -0.40 6.65 -14.95
CA ARG A 66 -0.13 7.77 -14.05
C ARG A 66 -0.90 7.53 -12.76
N VAL A 67 -0.18 7.40 -11.65
CA VAL A 67 -0.77 6.97 -10.37
C VAL A 67 -0.19 7.81 -9.25
N ILE A 68 -1.06 8.25 -8.33
CA ILE A 68 -0.66 8.82 -7.05
C ILE A 68 -0.94 7.75 -6.00
N PHE A 69 0.08 7.35 -5.26
CA PHE A 69 -0.06 6.35 -4.20
C PHE A 69 -0.22 7.07 -2.88
N GLU A 70 -1.40 6.96 -2.28
CA GLU A 70 -1.74 7.52 -0.97
C GLU A 70 -1.74 6.43 0.10
N SER A 71 -1.32 6.77 1.31
CA SER A 71 -1.36 5.90 2.49
C SER A 71 -1.37 6.78 3.74
N ASP A 72 -2.14 6.39 4.74
CA ASP A 72 -2.21 7.03 6.06
C ASP A 72 -0.95 6.76 6.90
N ALA A 73 -0.20 5.71 6.54
CA ALA A 73 1.05 5.35 7.18
C ALA A 73 2.21 6.23 6.68
N ALA A 74 2.40 7.37 7.36
CA ALA A 74 3.50 8.30 7.07
C ALA A 74 4.89 7.61 7.03
N GLY A 75 5.10 6.57 7.84
CA GLY A 75 6.32 5.75 7.80
C GLY A 75 6.54 5.03 6.47
N VAL A 76 5.47 4.50 5.86
CA VAL A 76 5.48 3.84 4.55
C VAL A 76 5.74 4.84 3.43
N ILE A 77 4.99 5.95 3.41
CA ILE A 77 5.19 7.03 2.44
C ILE A 77 6.63 7.54 2.50
N LYS A 78 7.16 7.76 3.71
CA LYS A 78 8.54 8.21 3.92
C LYS A 78 9.56 7.18 3.45
N ALA A 79 9.38 5.90 3.78
CA ALA A 79 10.29 4.82 3.36
C ALA A 79 10.32 4.68 1.83
N LEU A 80 9.16 4.73 1.17
CA LEU A 80 9.05 4.68 -0.28
C LEU A 80 9.66 5.92 -0.95
N SER A 81 9.40 7.11 -0.41
CA SER A 81 9.86 8.39 -0.96
C SER A 81 11.37 8.57 -0.83
N MET A 82 11.93 8.23 0.33
CA MET A 82 13.38 8.30 0.58
C MET A 82 14.14 7.10 0.02
N ARG A 83 13.42 6.10 -0.55
CA ARG A 83 13.97 4.80 -0.96
C ARG A 83 14.75 4.14 0.18
N ASP A 84 14.23 4.32 1.39
CA ASP A 84 14.90 3.92 2.61
C ASP A 84 14.74 2.41 2.81
N LEU A 85 15.86 1.70 2.68
CA LEU A 85 15.95 0.26 2.91
C LEU A 85 16.25 -0.08 4.37
N ALA A 86 16.39 0.91 5.26
CA ALA A 86 16.79 0.73 6.66
C ALA A 86 15.73 0.03 7.51
N LEU A 87 14.48 -0.05 7.05
CA LEU A 87 13.53 -1.04 7.56
C LEU A 87 14.00 -2.44 7.11
N ALA A 88 14.95 -3.04 7.82
CA ALA A 88 15.52 -4.35 7.46
C ALA A 88 14.44 -5.44 7.21
N LEU A 89 13.28 -5.32 7.85
CA LEU A 89 12.13 -6.20 7.67
C LEU A 89 11.29 -5.92 6.41
N ALA A 90 11.29 -4.69 5.89
CA ALA A 90 10.47 -4.25 4.75
C ALA A 90 11.27 -3.79 3.52
N GLY A 91 12.60 -3.73 3.58
CA GLY A 91 13.43 -3.22 2.48
C GLY A 91 13.24 -3.98 1.16
N HIS A 92 12.94 -5.29 1.22
CA HIS A 92 12.58 -6.07 0.04
C HIS A 92 11.23 -5.64 -0.56
N LEU A 93 10.23 -5.30 0.28
CA LEU A 93 8.94 -4.76 -0.16
C LEU A 93 9.07 -3.37 -0.78
N VAL A 94 9.94 -2.52 -0.21
CA VAL A 94 10.25 -1.19 -0.78
C VAL A 94 10.87 -1.35 -2.17
N LYS A 95 11.85 -2.25 -2.31
CA LYS A 95 12.48 -2.54 -3.60
C LYS A 95 11.48 -3.08 -4.61
N ASP A 96 10.64 -4.02 -4.21
CA ASP A 96 9.58 -4.58 -5.05
C ASP A 96 8.61 -3.50 -5.51
N PHE A 97 8.10 -2.68 -4.59
CA PHE A 97 7.20 -1.58 -4.91
C PHE A 97 7.84 -0.64 -5.93
N LEU A 98 9.07 -0.19 -5.69
CA LEU A 98 9.76 0.72 -6.60
C LEU A 98 10.01 0.09 -7.98
N SER A 99 10.27 -1.21 -8.04
CA SER A 99 10.43 -1.94 -9.30
C SER A 99 9.11 -2.01 -10.08
N ILE A 100 8.00 -2.29 -9.40
CA ILE A 100 6.67 -2.40 -10.01
C ILE A 100 6.19 -1.02 -10.46
N ALA A 101 6.24 -0.03 -9.55
CA ALA A 101 5.85 1.35 -9.84
C ALA A 101 6.73 1.98 -10.92
N GLY A 102 7.98 1.54 -11.08
CA GLY A 102 8.86 1.94 -12.19
C GLY A 102 8.37 1.52 -13.58
N SER A 103 7.39 0.61 -13.67
CA SER A 103 6.72 0.26 -14.93
C SER A 103 5.63 1.26 -15.33
N LEU A 104 5.20 2.11 -14.39
CA LEU A 104 4.28 3.21 -14.64
C LEU A 104 5.02 4.34 -15.35
N ARG A 105 4.32 5.08 -16.22
CA ARG A 105 4.91 6.24 -16.90
C ARG A 105 5.28 7.33 -15.90
N THR A 106 4.43 7.56 -14.91
CA THR A 106 4.69 8.49 -13.80
C THR A 106 4.01 7.98 -12.54
N PHE A 107 4.68 8.07 -11.40
CA PHE A 107 4.04 7.91 -10.11
C PHE A 107 4.56 8.94 -9.11
N SER A 108 3.75 9.27 -8.11
CA SER A 108 4.14 10.13 -7.01
C SER A 108 3.59 9.62 -5.68
N LEU A 109 4.28 10.00 -4.60
CA LEU A 109 3.94 9.73 -3.22
C LEU A 109 3.78 11.10 -2.55
N PRO A 110 2.55 11.55 -2.24
CA PRO A 110 2.35 12.81 -1.55
C PRO A 110 2.87 12.67 -0.12
N TYR A 111 3.72 13.60 0.29
CA TYR A 111 4.27 13.71 1.64
C TYR A 111 3.41 14.63 2.50
#